data_AF-A0A0W8CFD1-F1
#
_entry.id   AF-A0A0W8CFD1-F1
#
_cell.length_a   1.000
_cell.length_b   1.000
_cell.length_c   1.000
_cell.angle_alpha   90.00
_cell.angle_beta   90.00
_cell.angle_gamma   90.00
#
_symmetry.space_group_name_H-M   'P 1'
#
loop_
_entity.id
_entity.type
_entity.pdbx_description
1 polymer ?
#
loop_
_entity_poly.entity_id
_entity_poly.type
_entity_poly.pdbx_seq_one_letter_code
_entity_poly.pdbx_strand_id
1 'polypeptide(L)'
;MSLPPTTNSPIFNSSFFLGSNDFLTIAVADKRYQQIGGTGVFSSIAVAGNLDCGSLTIAGSAVDLTSLSGVTVGTVTVSKVVMVDVSKDIRSFRNLTATNLIGTFQTAAQPNITSVGPLSSLTVSGNIYGTLTTAMQPNITSVGTLSSLTVSGNISGTLATAPQPNMTSLGTITGLTSSGNITITSGGALYTTYTNNTTSSTIYQRWSNTLATNIVTDLWMSNVGSTIGTNSAHPFRIQTAGAARIYVDASGNVNIGTTAPTSTYKAQTSQRFIKMEFKWQHRLMYHISLV
;
A
#
# COMPACT_ATOMS: atom_id res chain seq x y z
N MET A 1 69.74 -17.34 72.61
CA MET A 1 68.90 -18.54 72.42
C MET A 1 67.89 -18.57 73.56
N SER A 2 66.61 -18.50 73.23
CA SER A 2 65.52 -18.70 74.21
C SER A 2 65.46 -20.18 74.56
N LEU A 3 65.43 -20.52 75.84
CA LEU A 3 65.07 -21.87 76.26
C LEU A 3 63.60 -22.14 75.88
N PRO A 4 63.21 -23.36 75.47
CA PRO A 4 61.83 -23.65 75.12
C PRO A 4 60.91 -23.64 76.37
N PRO A 5 59.61 -23.33 76.24
CA PRO A 5 58.66 -23.41 77.35
C PRO A 5 58.44 -24.88 77.76
N THR A 6 58.33 -25.14 79.07
CA THR A 6 58.16 -26.48 79.64
C THR A 6 56.73 -27.01 79.58
N THR A 7 55.82 -26.33 78.89
CA THR A 7 54.42 -26.72 78.74
C THR A 7 54.11 -27.01 77.27
N ASN A 8 53.42 -28.13 77.03
CA ASN A 8 53.09 -28.66 75.71
C ASN A 8 52.45 -27.58 74.81
N SER A 9 53.15 -27.19 73.73
CA SER A 9 52.65 -26.27 72.71
C SER A 9 52.17 -27.06 71.49
N PRO A 10 50.95 -26.83 70.98
CA PRO A 10 50.39 -27.60 69.86
C PRO A 10 51.09 -27.37 68.50
N ILE A 11 52.01 -26.41 68.42
CA ILE A 11 52.89 -26.14 67.27
C ILE A 11 54.29 -26.75 67.43
N PHE A 12 54.59 -27.37 68.58
CA PHE A 12 55.88 -27.96 68.89
C PHE A 12 55.70 -29.46 69.16
N ASN A 13 56.12 -30.30 68.21
CA ASN A 13 56.10 -31.74 68.40
C ASN A 13 57.37 -32.17 69.15
N SER A 14 57.22 -32.42 70.45
CA SER A 14 58.30 -32.82 71.36
C SER A 14 58.94 -34.16 71.02
N SER A 15 58.29 -35.00 70.21
CA SER A 15 58.78 -36.31 69.76
C SER A 15 60.03 -36.23 68.86
N PHE A 16 60.40 -35.02 68.43
CA PHE A 16 61.58 -34.78 67.59
C PHE A 16 62.87 -34.55 68.38
N PHE A 17 62.84 -34.70 69.70
CA PHE A 17 63.98 -34.53 70.59
C PHE A 17 64.03 -35.70 71.59
N LEU A 18 65.16 -36.42 71.65
CA LEU A 18 65.30 -37.68 72.41
C LEU A 18 65.99 -37.49 73.77
N GLY A 19 66.57 -36.31 74.03
CA GLY A 19 67.09 -35.90 75.33
C GLY A 19 66.77 -34.44 75.65
N SER A 20 66.81 -34.08 76.95
CA SER A 20 66.43 -32.74 77.44
C SER A 20 67.27 -31.57 76.91
N ASN A 21 68.31 -31.82 76.10
CA ASN A 21 69.20 -30.79 75.54
C ASN A 21 69.43 -30.92 74.00
N ASP A 22 68.61 -31.71 73.28
CA ASP A 22 68.74 -31.82 71.81
C ASP A 22 68.34 -30.52 71.09
N PHE A 23 68.98 -30.23 69.94
CA PHE A 23 68.68 -29.05 69.11
C PHE A 23 68.57 -29.40 67.62
N LEU A 24 67.72 -28.67 66.89
CA LEU A 24 67.63 -28.74 65.42
C LEU A 24 68.67 -27.81 64.79
N THR A 25 69.38 -28.29 63.77
CA THR A 25 70.29 -27.46 62.99
C THR A 25 69.50 -26.55 62.02
N ILE A 26 70.05 -25.40 61.67
CA ILE A 26 69.37 -24.37 60.86
C ILE A 26 68.87 -24.91 59.51
N ALA A 27 69.61 -25.84 58.88
CA ALA A 27 69.23 -26.45 57.60
C ALA A 27 68.03 -27.44 57.71
N VAL A 28 67.80 -27.99 58.90
CA VAL A 28 66.66 -28.88 59.19
C VAL A 28 65.43 -28.06 59.60
N ALA A 29 65.64 -26.85 60.13
CA ALA A 29 64.58 -25.87 60.35
C ALA A 29 64.07 -25.27 59.02
N ASP A 30 64.96 -24.96 58.07
CA ASP A 30 64.62 -24.28 56.81
C ASP A 30 63.73 -25.12 55.87
N LYS A 31 63.92 -26.45 55.87
CA LYS A 31 63.04 -27.40 55.16
C LYS A 31 61.67 -27.59 55.81
N ARG A 32 61.46 -27.07 57.02
CA ARG A 32 60.24 -27.29 57.82
C ARG A 32 59.48 -26.00 58.17
N TYR A 33 60.09 -24.81 58.00
CA TYR A 33 59.46 -23.48 58.12
C TYR A 33 58.78 -22.96 56.83
N GLN A 34 58.84 -23.69 55.72
CA GLN A 34 57.92 -23.43 54.58
C GLN A 34 56.48 -23.88 54.88
N GLN A 35 56.24 -24.52 56.02
CA GLN A 35 54.90 -24.72 56.56
C GLN A 35 54.49 -23.56 57.47
N ILE A 36 53.79 -22.60 56.84
CA ILE A 36 52.69 -21.78 57.41
C ILE A 36 53.10 -20.62 58.33
N GLY A 37 53.19 -19.40 57.80
CA GLY A 37 52.98 -18.18 58.60
C GLY A 37 53.87 -16.96 58.33
N GLY A 38 53.66 -16.24 57.22
CA GLY A 38 54.19 -14.88 57.08
C GLY A 38 53.53 -14.09 55.94
N THR A 39 53.24 -12.82 56.16
CA THR A 39 52.86 -11.82 55.12
C THR A 39 54.02 -11.46 54.18
N GLY A 40 55.04 -12.32 54.05
CA GLY A 40 56.15 -12.17 53.11
C GLY A 40 55.73 -12.67 51.75
N VAL A 41 55.33 -11.75 50.87
CA VAL A 41 54.99 -12.02 49.48
C VAL A 41 56.27 -12.48 48.78
N PHE A 42 56.41 -13.78 48.50
CA PHE A 42 57.25 -14.18 47.38
C PHE A 42 56.62 -13.51 46.15
N SER A 43 57.40 -12.76 45.39
CA SER A 43 56.92 -12.12 44.17
C SER A 43 56.31 -13.12 43.18
N SER A 44 56.69 -14.40 43.26
CA SER A 44 56.18 -15.49 42.41
C SER A 44 56.53 -16.87 42.99
N ILE A 45 55.72 -17.89 42.68
CA ILE A 45 56.02 -19.32 42.89
C ILE A 45 56.33 -19.96 41.53
N ALA A 46 57.37 -20.80 41.42
CA ALA A 46 57.79 -21.43 40.15
C ALA A 46 57.96 -22.95 40.28
N VAL A 47 57.38 -23.71 39.35
CA VAL A 47 57.33 -25.18 39.40
C VAL A 47 57.79 -25.79 38.07
N ALA A 48 58.78 -26.69 38.12
CA ALA A 48 59.37 -27.35 36.94
C ALA A 48 58.52 -28.50 36.36
N GLY A 49 57.37 -28.82 36.99
CA GLY A 49 56.41 -29.84 36.59
C GLY A 49 54.98 -29.41 36.91
N ASN A 50 54.04 -30.36 37.04
CA ASN A 50 52.66 -30.03 37.40
C ASN A 50 52.62 -29.32 38.76
N LEU A 51 52.02 -28.13 38.79
CA LEU A 51 51.53 -27.53 40.03
C LEU A 51 50.23 -28.25 40.38
N ASP A 52 50.41 -29.39 41.01
CA ASP A 52 49.35 -30.13 41.65
C ASP A 52 49.02 -29.39 42.96
N CYS A 53 48.29 -28.31 42.81
CA CYS A 53 47.87 -27.48 43.92
C CYS A 53 46.43 -27.84 44.28
N GLY A 54 46.22 -28.19 45.55
CA GLY A 54 44.87 -28.38 46.07
C GLY A 54 43.99 -27.12 45.89
N SER A 55 44.58 -25.93 45.81
CA SER A 55 43.92 -24.70 45.39
C SER A 55 44.94 -23.68 44.87
N LEU A 56 44.53 -22.88 43.87
CA LEU A 56 45.28 -21.70 43.46
C LEU A 56 44.57 -20.48 44.04
N THR A 57 45.26 -19.68 44.85
CA THR A 57 44.73 -18.44 45.42
C THR A 57 45.55 -17.28 44.88
N ILE A 58 44.89 -16.32 44.22
CA ILE A 58 45.53 -15.14 43.63
C ILE A 58 44.93 -13.91 44.28
N ALA A 59 45.77 -12.99 44.74
CA ALA A 59 45.34 -11.74 45.39
C ALA A 59 44.38 -11.94 46.58
N GLY A 60 44.58 -13.02 47.35
CA GLY A 60 43.78 -13.35 48.55
C GLY A 60 42.45 -14.05 48.27
N SER A 61 42.09 -14.23 47.00
CA SER A 61 40.87 -14.92 46.58
C SER A 61 41.24 -16.18 45.82
N ALA A 62 40.59 -17.30 46.12
CA ALA A 62 40.81 -18.54 45.38
C ALA A 62 40.44 -18.30 43.90
N VAL A 63 41.34 -18.63 42.97
CA VAL A 63 41.05 -18.71 41.54
C VAL A 63 40.57 -20.12 41.25
N ASP A 64 39.37 -20.19 40.69
CA ASP A 64 38.78 -21.43 40.25
C ASP A 64 39.34 -21.81 38.86
N LEU A 65 40.26 -22.77 38.86
CA LEU A 65 40.84 -23.34 37.62
C LEU A 65 40.05 -24.54 37.12
N THR A 66 38.91 -24.86 37.74
CA THR A 66 38.15 -26.07 37.41
C THR A 66 37.50 -26.02 36.01
N SER A 67 37.35 -24.85 35.39
CA SER A 67 36.93 -24.73 33.98
C SER A 67 38.00 -25.20 32.97
N LEU A 68 39.23 -25.48 33.43
CA LEU A 68 40.40 -25.74 32.60
C LEU A 68 40.94 -27.19 32.71
N SER A 69 40.49 -27.98 33.68
CA SER A 69 41.00 -29.34 33.93
C SER A 69 40.06 -30.42 33.38
N GLY A 70 40.54 -31.28 32.47
CA GLY A 70 39.84 -32.50 32.03
C GLY A 70 38.55 -32.30 31.21
N VAL A 71 38.21 -31.08 30.83
CA VAL A 71 36.98 -30.79 30.08
C VAL A 71 37.12 -31.22 28.63
N THR A 72 36.47 -32.33 28.26
CA THR A 72 35.99 -32.51 26.89
C THR A 72 34.78 -31.60 26.71
N VAL A 73 34.95 -30.55 25.90
CA VAL A 73 34.00 -29.44 25.69
C VAL A 73 32.58 -29.96 25.38
N GLY A 74 31.54 -29.57 26.13
CA GLY A 74 30.21 -30.17 25.94
C GLY A 74 28.98 -29.37 26.35
N THR A 75 28.78 -29.09 27.64
CA THR A 75 27.46 -28.60 28.09
C THR A 75 27.59 -27.64 29.28
N VAL A 76 27.06 -26.42 29.14
CA VAL A 76 26.85 -25.49 30.26
C VAL A 76 25.63 -25.96 31.04
N THR A 77 25.81 -26.45 32.26
CA THR A 77 24.71 -26.81 33.17
C THR A 77 24.17 -25.59 33.91
N VAL A 78 22.95 -25.68 34.48
CA VAL A 78 22.30 -24.55 35.17
C VAL A 78 23.21 -23.98 36.27
N SER A 79 23.23 -22.65 36.41
CA SER A 79 24.04 -21.94 37.41
C SER A 79 25.56 -22.13 37.32
N LYS A 80 26.10 -22.59 36.18
CA LYS A 80 27.53 -22.50 35.85
C LYS A 80 27.84 -21.21 35.09
N VAL A 81 29.03 -20.67 35.32
CA VAL A 81 29.50 -19.46 34.65
C VAL A 81 29.89 -19.84 33.22
N VAL A 82 29.27 -19.18 32.24
CA VAL A 82 29.90 -19.02 30.92
C VAL A 82 30.95 -17.93 31.12
N MET A 83 32.22 -18.32 31.11
CA MET A 83 33.30 -17.36 31.18
C MET A 83 33.39 -16.66 29.84
N VAL A 84 33.05 -15.39 29.85
CA VAL A 84 33.17 -14.51 28.70
C VAL A 84 34.55 -13.87 28.70
N ASP A 85 35.01 -13.46 27.51
CA ASP A 85 36.25 -12.71 27.41
C ASP A 85 36.09 -11.26 27.92
N VAL A 86 37.15 -10.46 27.80
CA VAL A 86 37.15 -9.04 28.22
C VAL A 86 36.10 -8.20 27.47
N SER A 87 35.75 -8.62 26.24
CA SER A 87 34.72 -7.98 25.41
C SER A 87 33.31 -8.46 25.77
N LYS A 88 33.20 -9.40 26.71
CA LYS A 88 31.98 -10.12 27.08
C LYS A 88 31.40 -10.95 25.93
N ASP A 89 32.25 -11.35 24.99
CA ASP A 89 31.84 -12.13 23.84
C ASP A 89 31.68 -13.62 24.19
N ILE A 90 30.79 -14.27 23.46
CA ILE A 90 30.55 -15.71 23.50
C ILE A 90 30.59 -16.20 22.04
N ARG A 91 31.49 -17.14 21.71
CA ARG A 91 31.72 -17.62 20.33
C ARG A 91 31.72 -19.16 20.26
N SER A 92 31.60 -19.69 19.04
CA SER A 92 31.72 -21.13 18.73
C SER A 92 30.69 -22.08 19.38
N PHE A 93 29.55 -21.55 19.86
CA PHE A 93 28.41 -22.39 20.22
C PHE A 93 27.83 -23.00 18.95
N ARG A 94 27.76 -24.34 18.87
CA ARG A 94 27.13 -25.03 17.74
C ARG A 94 25.66 -24.65 17.62
N ASN A 95 24.94 -24.62 18.73
CA ASN A 95 23.52 -24.24 18.83
C ASN A 95 23.31 -23.42 20.11
N LEU A 96 22.39 -22.46 20.07
CA LEU A 96 21.90 -21.72 21.23
C LEU A 96 20.39 -21.89 21.33
N THR A 97 19.91 -22.50 22.41
CA THR A 97 18.48 -22.56 22.73
C THR A 97 18.21 -21.60 23.88
N ALA A 98 17.36 -20.60 23.66
CA ALA A 98 16.99 -19.62 24.67
C ALA A 98 15.47 -19.39 24.66
N THR A 99 14.85 -19.25 25.83
CA THR A 99 13.43 -18.86 25.92
C THR A 99 13.24 -17.42 25.46
N ASN A 100 14.15 -16.54 25.85
CA ASN A 100 14.20 -15.15 25.42
C ASN A 100 15.63 -14.82 25.01
N LEU A 101 15.80 -14.22 23.84
CA LEU A 101 17.06 -13.63 23.40
C LEU A 101 16.81 -12.14 23.20
N ILE A 102 17.45 -11.30 24.02
CA ILE A 102 17.30 -9.84 23.97
C ILE A 102 18.57 -9.27 23.32
N GLY A 103 18.42 -8.48 22.27
CA GLY A 103 19.53 -7.85 21.57
C GLY A 103 19.28 -7.73 20.07
N THR A 104 20.35 -7.49 19.32
CA THR A 104 20.34 -7.35 17.86
C THR A 104 21.01 -8.53 17.20
N PHE A 105 20.42 -9.06 16.12
CA PHE A 105 21.14 -9.92 15.19
C PHE A 105 21.88 -9.05 14.17
N GLN A 106 23.20 -9.22 14.05
CA GLN A 106 24.05 -8.35 13.22
C GLN A 106 24.48 -8.98 11.89
N THR A 107 23.98 -10.18 11.54
CA THR A 107 24.37 -10.87 10.30
C THR A 107 23.61 -10.29 9.10
N ALA A 108 24.33 -9.96 8.02
CA ALA A 108 23.72 -9.40 6.80
C ALA A 108 22.69 -10.35 6.16
N ALA A 109 22.89 -11.67 6.28
CA ALA A 109 21.95 -12.68 5.83
C ALA A 109 21.47 -13.53 7.00
N GLN A 110 20.16 -13.79 7.05
CA GLN A 110 19.50 -14.62 8.05
C GLN A 110 18.62 -15.69 7.37
N PRO A 111 19.20 -16.60 6.58
CA PRO A 111 18.44 -17.51 5.69
C PRO A 111 17.58 -18.54 6.42
N ASN A 112 17.83 -18.78 7.71
CA ASN A 112 17.19 -19.85 8.49
C ASN A 112 16.12 -19.36 9.48
N ILE A 113 15.67 -18.10 9.39
CA ILE A 113 14.50 -17.64 10.16
C ILE A 113 13.23 -18.15 9.48
N THR A 114 12.57 -19.13 10.09
CA THR A 114 11.33 -19.74 9.56
C THR A 114 10.05 -19.21 10.20
N SER A 115 10.17 -18.53 11.34
CA SER A 115 9.06 -17.83 12.00
C SER A 115 9.58 -16.68 12.86
N VAL A 116 8.75 -15.66 13.02
CA VAL A 116 8.95 -14.56 13.96
C VAL A 116 7.64 -14.32 14.70
N GLY A 117 7.73 -13.74 15.89
CA GLY A 117 6.55 -13.19 16.55
C GLY A 117 6.02 -11.93 15.85
N PRO A 118 5.00 -11.27 16.42
CA PRO A 118 4.54 -9.98 15.92
C PRO A 118 5.67 -8.94 15.95
N LEU A 119 5.89 -8.25 14.83
CA LEU A 119 6.81 -7.13 14.74
C LEU A 119 6.02 -5.82 14.83
N SER A 120 6.42 -4.90 15.71
CA SER A 120 5.83 -3.56 15.79
C SER A 120 6.26 -2.66 14.63
N SER A 121 7.44 -2.93 14.06
CA SER A 121 7.97 -2.25 12.89
C SER A 121 8.83 -3.21 12.08
N LEU A 122 8.81 -3.06 10.76
CA LEU A 122 9.67 -3.79 9.83
C LEU A 122 10.09 -2.83 8.72
N THR A 123 11.39 -2.61 8.59
CA THR A 123 11.98 -1.87 7.46
C THR A 123 12.74 -2.87 6.60
N VAL A 124 12.41 -2.94 5.31
CA VAL A 124 13.06 -3.85 4.34
C VAL A 124 13.65 -3.00 3.23
N SER A 125 14.95 -3.13 2.98
CA SER A 125 15.64 -2.43 1.89
C SER A 125 15.47 -3.11 0.53
N GLY A 126 15.07 -4.38 0.51
CA GLY A 126 14.80 -5.18 -0.70
C GLY A 126 13.32 -5.53 -0.87
N ASN A 127 13.07 -6.67 -1.52
CA ASN A 127 11.72 -7.16 -1.79
C ASN A 127 11.12 -7.90 -0.59
N ILE A 128 9.80 -7.78 -0.44
CA ILE A 128 9.01 -8.61 0.47
C ILE A 128 8.27 -9.64 -0.38
N TYR A 129 8.54 -10.92 -0.13
CA TYR A 129 7.81 -12.03 -0.73
C TYR A 129 6.78 -12.54 0.27
N GLY A 130 5.50 -12.45 -0.04
CA GLY A 130 4.44 -12.93 0.86
C GLY A 130 3.06 -12.36 0.52
N THR A 131 2.09 -12.72 1.35
CA THR A 131 0.72 -12.20 1.29
C THR A 131 0.49 -11.20 2.44
N LEU A 132 -0.16 -10.08 2.14
CA LEU A 132 -0.57 -9.11 3.15
C LEU A 132 -2.05 -9.33 3.47
N THR A 133 -2.36 -9.86 4.65
CA THR A 133 -3.69 -10.38 5.02
C THR A 133 -4.55 -9.41 5.84
N THR A 134 -4.04 -8.21 6.14
CA THR A 134 -4.79 -7.19 6.90
C THR A 134 -5.94 -6.64 6.06
N ALA A 135 -7.17 -6.69 6.59
CA ALA A 135 -8.38 -6.24 5.87
C ALA A 135 -8.33 -4.78 5.42
N MET A 136 -7.58 -3.92 6.12
CA MET A 136 -7.43 -2.50 5.80
C MET A 136 -5.94 -2.15 5.73
N GLN A 137 -5.52 -1.54 4.62
CA GLN A 137 -4.13 -1.15 4.34
C GLN A 137 -4.04 0.36 4.10
N PRO A 138 -4.34 1.21 5.11
CA PRO A 138 -4.54 2.66 4.90
C PRO A 138 -3.26 3.40 4.51
N ASN A 139 -2.09 2.80 4.73
CA ASN A 139 -0.79 3.45 4.52
C ASN A 139 -0.11 3.02 3.21
N ILE A 140 -0.75 2.22 2.34
CA ILE A 140 -0.23 1.95 1.00
C ILE A 140 -0.56 3.15 0.11
N THR A 141 0.44 4.01 -0.14
CA THR A 141 0.29 5.22 -0.96
C THR A 141 0.80 5.05 -2.39
N SER A 142 1.53 3.98 -2.66
CA SER A 142 2.01 3.62 -3.99
C SER A 142 2.17 2.10 -4.08
N VAL A 143 1.87 1.56 -5.24
CA VAL A 143 2.19 0.20 -5.63
C VAL A 143 3.12 0.26 -6.84
N GLY A 144 4.00 -0.72 -6.99
CA GLY A 144 4.80 -0.87 -8.21
C GLY A 144 3.94 -1.31 -9.40
N THR A 145 4.45 -2.21 -10.24
CA THR A 145 3.64 -2.81 -11.30
C THR A 145 2.77 -3.93 -10.74
N LEU A 146 1.45 -3.81 -10.92
CA LEU A 146 0.48 -4.84 -10.55
C LEU A 146 0.00 -5.56 -11.80
N SER A 147 0.27 -6.86 -11.91
CA SER A 147 -0.15 -7.67 -13.08
C SER A 147 -1.66 -7.93 -13.12
N SER A 148 -2.30 -7.98 -11.95
CA SER A 148 -3.73 -8.24 -11.82
C SER A 148 -4.26 -7.61 -10.54
N LEU A 149 -5.44 -7.00 -10.61
CA LEU A 149 -6.16 -6.46 -9.47
C LEU A 149 -7.59 -7.03 -9.46
N THR A 150 -7.94 -7.73 -8.39
CA THR A 150 -9.31 -8.16 -8.12
C THR A 150 -9.82 -7.39 -6.91
N VAL A 151 -10.89 -6.61 -7.07
CA VAL A 151 -11.52 -5.85 -5.98
C VAL A 151 -12.93 -6.37 -5.80
N SER A 152 -13.27 -6.81 -4.58
CA SER A 152 -14.62 -7.27 -4.24
C SER A 152 -15.60 -6.13 -3.93
N GLY A 153 -15.07 -4.95 -3.61
CA GLY A 153 -15.83 -3.72 -3.35
C GLY A 153 -15.70 -2.69 -4.48
N ASN A 154 -15.77 -1.41 -4.12
CA ASN A 154 -15.66 -0.31 -5.07
C ASN A 154 -14.20 0.12 -5.28
N ILE A 155 -13.87 0.51 -6.51
CA ILE A 155 -12.66 1.27 -6.82
C ILE A 155 -13.03 2.75 -6.81
N SER A 156 -12.50 3.53 -5.86
CA SER A 156 -12.63 4.99 -5.86
C SER A 156 -11.35 5.59 -6.44
N GLY A 157 -11.46 6.33 -7.54
CA GLY A 157 -10.32 6.93 -8.23
C GLY A 157 -10.56 7.15 -9.72
N THR A 158 -9.51 7.55 -10.44
CA THR A 158 -9.54 7.76 -11.89
C THR A 158 -8.86 6.60 -12.61
N LEU A 159 -9.49 6.05 -13.64
CA LEU A 159 -8.84 5.10 -14.56
C LEU A 159 -8.13 5.88 -15.67
N ALA A 160 -6.84 6.14 -15.50
CA ALA A 160 -6.11 7.16 -16.28
C ALA A 160 -5.46 6.66 -17.60
N THR A 161 -5.37 5.35 -17.85
CA THR A 161 -4.67 4.84 -19.04
C THR A 161 -5.64 4.62 -20.21
N ALA A 162 -5.53 5.46 -21.23
CA ALA A 162 -6.13 5.19 -22.54
C ALA A 162 -5.18 4.30 -23.38
N PRO A 163 -5.69 3.32 -24.15
CA PRO A 163 -7.08 2.89 -24.28
C PRO A 163 -7.51 1.89 -23.17
N GLN A 164 -8.82 1.83 -22.90
CA GLN A 164 -9.46 0.85 -22.00
C GLN A 164 -10.24 -0.22 -22.80
N PRO A 165 -9.56 -1.16 -23.49
CA PRO A 165 -10.21 -2.04 -24.46
C PRO A 165 -11.14 -3.10 -23.87
N ASN A 166 -10.99 -3.42 -22.57
CA ASN A 166 -11.64 -4.58 -21.95
C ASN A 166 -12.80 -4.20 -21.00
N MET A 167 -13.39 -3.01 -21.17
CA MET A 167 -14.58 -2.62 -20.41
C MET A 167 -15.82 -3.32 -20.98
N THR A 168 -16.39 -4.27 -20.25
CA THR A 168 -17.56 -5.05 -20.70
C THR A 168 -18.89 -4.57 -20.10
N SER A 169 -18.84 -3.79 -19.03
CA SER A 169 -20.00 -3.19 -18.38
C SER A 169 -19.58 -1.93 -17.61
N LEU A 170 -20.51 -0.99 -17.48
CA LEU A 170 -20.36 0.24 -16.71
C LEU A 170 -21.58 0.42 -15.81
N GLY A 171 -21.39 1.10 -14.68
CA GLY A 171 -22.50 1.64 -13.90
C GLY A 171 -23.12 2.87 -14.56
N THR A 172 -23.74 3.74 -13.76
CA THR A 172 -24.27 5.03 -14.24
C THR A 172 -23.13 5.98 -14.60
N ILE A 173 -23.16 6.51 -15.82
CA ILE A 173 -22.23 7.54 -16.30
C ILE A 173 -22.93 8.91 -16.21
N THR A 174 -22.49 9.77 -15.30
CA THR A 174 -23.07 11.12 -15.13
C THR A 174 -22.49 12.16 -16.08
N GLY A 175 -21.34 11.87 -16.70
CA GLY A 175 -20.72 12.71 -17.71
C GLY A 175 -19.82 11.88 -18.62
N LEU A 176 -19.99 12.06 -19.94
CA LEU A 176 -19.19 11.41 -20.96
C LEU A 176 -18.74 12.47 -21.97
N THR A 177 -17.42 12.65 -22.10
CA THR A 177 -16.82 13.38 -23.22
C THR A 177 -16.06 12.36 -24.06
N SER A 178 -16.44 12.21 -25.33
CA SER A 178 -15.76 11.31 -26.28
C SER A 178 -15.18 12.13 -27.42
N SER A 179 -13.90 11.92 -27.73
CA SER A 179 -13.25 12.48 -28.93
C SER A 179 -13.61 11.72 -30.19
N GLY A 180 -14.05 10.46 -30.05
CA GLY A 180 -14.54 9.61 -31.13
C GLY A 180 -16.05 9.40 -31.08
N ASN A 181 -16.53 8.49 -31.92
CA ASN A 181 -17.94 8.13 -31.97
C ASN A 181 -18.38 7.41 -30.68
N ILE A 182 -19.58 7.72 -30.20
CA ILE A 182 -20.26 6.95 -29.15
C ILE A 182 -21.31 6.07 -29.82
N THR A 183 -21.11 4.75 -29.78
CA THR A 183 -22.13 3.78 -30.22
C THR A 183 -22.87 3.25 -29.00
N ILE A 184 -24.18 3.49 -28.92
CA ILE A 184 -25.03 2.97 -27.84
C ILE A 184 -25.90 1.85 -28.43
N THR A 185 -25.62 0.61 -28.02
CA THR A 185 -26.45 -0.55 -28.37
C THR A 185 -27.37 -0.84 -27.19
N SER A 186 -28.65 -0.45 -27.29
CA SER A 186 -29.65 -0.77 -26.28
C SER A 186 -30.55 -1.89 -26.77
N GLY A 187 -30.82 -2.89 -25.92
CA GLY A 187 -31.85 -3.91 -26.19
C GLY A 187 -33.30 -3.37 -26.13
N GLY A 188 -33.46 -2.09 -25.78
CA GLY A 188 -34.74 -1.37 -25.71
C GLY A 188 -34.63 0.05 -26.25
N ALA A 189 -35.56 0.93 -25.88
CA ALA A 189 -35.57 2.31 -26.32
C ALA A 189 -34.41 3.13 -25.73
N LEU A 190 -33.74 3.92 -26.58
CA LEU A 190 -32.80 4.95 -26.15
C LEU A 190 -33.57 6.23 -25.80
N TYR A 191 -33.67 6.54 -24.50
CA TYR A 191 -34.28 7.79 -24.02
C TYR A 191 -33.22 8.88 -23.86
N THR A 192 -33.21 9.87 -24.75
CA THR A 192 -32.47 11.12 -24.53
C THR A 192 -33.43 12.15 -23.93
N THR A 193 -33.28 12.46 -22.65
CA THR A 193 -34.07 13.50 -21.98
C THR A 193 -33.23 14.76 -21.84
N TYR A 194 -33.66 15.82 -22.50
CA TYR A 194 -33.06 17.14 -22.37
C TYR A 194 -33.99 18.05 -21.57
N THR A 195 -33.66 18.32 -20.31
CA THR A 195 -34.50 19.15 -19.43
C THR A 195 -34.10 20.63 -19.56
N ASN A 196 -35.03 21.50 -19.98
CA ASN A 196 -34.87 22.96 -19.90
C ASN A 196 -35.50 23.48 -18.60
N ASN A 197 -34.74 24.15 -17.75
CA ASN A 197 -35.28 24.88 -16.60
C ASN A 197 -35.12 26.41 -16.75
N THR A 198 -35.12 26.89 -18.00
CA THR A 198 -34.94 28.32 -18.33
C THR A 198 -35.93 28.76 -19.41
N THR A 199 -36.22 30.06 -19.48
CA THR A 199 -37.13 30.68 -20.47
C THR A 199 -36.45 30.97 -21.83
N SER A 200 -35.19 30.56 -22.01
CA SER A 200 -34.38 30.87 -23.19
C SER A 200 -34.33 29.71 -24.20
N SER A 201 -34.19 30.07 -25.49
CA SER A 201 -33.97 29.11 -26.57
C SER A 201 -32.58 28.46 -26.42
N THR A 202 -32.54 27.17 -26.14
CA THR A 202 -31.31 26.39 -25.95
C THR A 202 -31.24 25.26 -26.97
N ILE A 203 -30.07 25.04 -27.57
CA ILE A 203 -29.84 23.92 -28.50
C ILE A 203 -29.42 22.70 -27.70
N TYR A 204 -30.33 21.74 -27.53
CA TYR A 204 -30.08 20.49 -26.79
C TYR A 204 -29.33 19.43 -27.59
N GLN A 205 -29.50 19.44 -28.91
CA GLN A 205 -28.79 18.58 -29.82
C GLN A 205 -28.37 19.40 -31.04
N ARG A 206 -27.07 19.37 -31.37
CA ARG A 206 -26.51 20.04 -32.54
C ARG A 206 -25.69 19.06 -33.34
N TRP A 207 -26.01 18.94 -34.63
CA TRP A 207 -25.16 18.29 -35.61
C TRP A 207 -24.47 19.39 -36.42
N SER A 208 -23.15 19.51 -36.28
CA SER A 208 -22.36 20.54 -36.94
C SER A 208 -21.33 19.90 -37.85
N ASN A 209 -21.27 20.36 -39.11
CA ASN A 209 -20.29 19.92 -40.07
C ASN A 209 -19.12 20.87 -40.11
N THR A 210 -17.94 20.41 -39.74
CA THR A 210 -16.71 21.21 -39.84
C THR A 210 -15.85 20.81 -41.04
N LEU A 211 -16.28 19.81 -41.82
CA LEU A 211 -15.56 19.29 -42.99
C LEU A 211 -16.36 19.54 -44.28
N ALA A 212 -15.70 19.41 -45.44
CA ALA A 212 -16.30 19.67 -46.75
C ALA A 212 -17.31 18.60 -47.22
N THR A 213 -17.44 17.48 -46.51
CA THR A 213 -18.33 16.36 -46.83
C THR A 213 -19.70 16.54 -46.19
N ASN A 214 -20.81 16.19 -46.85
CA ASN A 214 -22.15 16.30 -46.27
C ASN A 214 -22.29 15.61 -44.89
N ILE A 215 -23.05 16.20 -43.96
CA ILE A 215 -23.61 15.44 -42.83
C ILE A 215 -24.85 14.72 -43.33
N VAL A 216 -24.88 13.41 -43.16
CA VAL A 216 -26.08 12.60 -43.35
C VAL A 216 -26.78 12.49 -42.00
N THR A 217 -28.05 12.90 -41.95
CA THR A 217 -28.89 12.79 -40.77
C THR A 217 -30.12 11.98 -41.13
N ASP A 218 -30.18 10.73 -40.68
CA ASP A 218 -31.34 9.88 -40.88
C ASP A 218 -32.19 9.84 -39.62
N LEU A 219 -33.48 10.14 -39.73
CA LEU A 219 -34.45 9.83 -38.69
C LEU A 219 -35.15 8.53 -39.07
N TRP A 220 -34.69 7.42 -38.50
CA TRP A 220 -35.35 6.14 -38.69
C TRP A 220 -36.56 6.04 -37.75
N MET A 221 -37.71 5.82 -38.37
CA MET A 221 -39.03 5.91 -37.76
C MET A 221 -39.66 4.52 -37.66
N SER A 222 -40.46 4.28 -36.62
CA SER A 222 -41.12 2.97 -36.37
C SER A 222 -42.14 2.61 -37.46
N ASN A 223 -42.34 1.31 -37.69
CA ASN A 223 -43.36 0.77 -38.60
C ASN A 223 -44.82 1.03 -38.14
N VAL A 224 -45.02 1.48 -36.90
CA VAL A 224 -46.35 1.83 -36.35
C VAL A 224 -46.65 3.33 -36.50
N GLY A 225 -45.66 4.13 -36.89
CA GLY A 225 -45.78 5.58 -37.03
C GLY A 225 -44.71 6.32 -36.25
N SER A 226 -44.50 7.59 -36.57
CA SER A 226 -43.51 8.42 -35.89
C SER A 226 -43.91 9.88 -35.89
N THR A 227 -43.46 10.60 -34.87
CA THR A 227 -43.88 11.96 -34.61
C THR A 227 -42.65 12.86 -34.50
N ILE A 228 -42.73 14.03 -35.14
CA ILE A 228 -41.80 15.14 -34.97
C ILE A 228 -42.65 16.35 -34.64
N GLY A 229 -42.38 17.02 -33.52
CA GLY A 229 -43.17 18.16 -33.10
C GLY A 229 -42.88 18.60 -31.68
N THR A 230 -43.77 19.42 -31.13
CA THR A 230 -43.77 19.88 -29.74
C THR A 230 -44.92 19.21 -28.98
N ASN A 231 -44.71 18.90 -27.70
CA ASN A 231 -45.77 18.34 -26.84
C ASN A 231 -46.66 19.42 -26.19
N SER A 232 -46.20 20.67 -26.18
CA SER A 232 -46.95 21.84 -25.71
C SER A 232 -47.37 22.73 -26.90
N ALA A 233 -48.22 23.72 -26.62
CA ALA A 233 -48.72 24.71 -27.59
C ALA A 233 -47.63 25.73 -27.99
N HIS A 234 -46.52 25.22 -28.54
CA HIS A 234 -45.44 25.99 -29.13
C HIS A 234 -45.37 25.73 -30.63
N PRO A 235 -44.87 26.69 -31.42
CA PRO A 235 -44.73 26.46 -32.85
C PRO A 235 -43.63 25.45 -33.17
N PHE A 236 -43.85 24.68 -34.23
CA PHE A 236 -42.83 23.82 -34.85
C PHE A 236 -42.38 24.42 -36.18
N ARG A 237 -41.07 24.41 -36.47
CA ARG A 237 -40.56 25.02 -37.72
C ARG A 237 -39.40 24.25 -38.35
N ILE A 238 -39.38 24.23 -39.68
CA ILE A 238 -38.22 23.89 -40.51
C ILE A 238 -37.73 25.20 -41.12
N GLN A 239 -36.45 25.51 -40.98
CA GLN A 239 -35.89 26.82 -41.34
C GLN A 239 -34.63 26.69 -42.21
N THR A 240 -34.37 27.71 -43.02
CA THR A 240 -33.11 27.87 -43.77
C THR A 240 -32.69 29.34 -43.70
N ALA A 241 -31.41 29.63 -43.46
CA ALA A 241 -30.90 31.00 -43.34
C ALA A 241 -31.70 31.89 -42.36
N GLY A 242 -32.15 31.33 -41.24
CA GLY A 242 -32.95 32.04 -40.22
C GLY A 242 -34.43 32.24 -40.57
N ALA A 243 -34.85 31.95 -41.80
CA ALA A 243 -36.25 32.04 -42.23
C ALA A 243 -36.98 30.70 -42.11
N ALA A 244 -38.18 30.69 -41.54
CA ALA A 244 -39.05 29.51 -41.54
C ALA A 244 -39.53 29.20 -42.97
N ARG A 245 -39.42 27.93 -43.36
CA ARG A 245 -39.88 27.37 -44.64
C ARG A 245 -41.14 26.55 -44.48
N ILE A 246 -41.21 25.77 -43.41
CA ILE A 246 -42.43 25.12 -42.92
C ILE A 246 -42.60 25.59 -41.48
N TYR A 247 -43.78 26.09 -41.15
CA TYR A 247 -44.08 26.62 -39.81
C TYR A 247 -45.48 26.18 -39.40
N VAL A 248 -45.57 25.42 -38.33
CA VAL A 248 -46.82 25.09 -37.65
C VAL A 248 -46.94 26.05 -36.47
N ASP A 249 -47.96 26.90 -36.47
CA ASP A 249 -48.20 27.79 -35.34
C ASP A 249 -48.79 27.06 -34.13
N ALA A 250 -48.86 27.73 -32.98
CA ALA A 250 -49.40 27.15 -31.75
C ALA A 250 -50.89 26.77 -31.83
N SER A 251 -51.61 27.25 -32.85
CA SER A 251 -53.01 26.90 -33.14
C SER A 251 -53.17 25.77 -34.16
N GLY A 252 -52.05 25.19 -34.63
CA GLY A 252 -52.00 24.08 -35.58
C GLY A 252 -52.10 24.46 -37.05
N ASN A 253 -51.98 25.75 -37.41
CA ASN A 253 -51.98 26.15 -38.82
C ASN A 253 -50.62 25.90 -39.45
N VAL A 254 -50.59 25.31 -40.64
CA VAL A 254 -49.37 25.04 -41.40
C VAL A 254 -49.13 26.15 -42.41
N ASN A 255 -47.95 26.75 -42.38
CA ASN A 255 -47.51 27.79 -43.30
C ASN A 255 -46.31 27.27 -44.09
N ILE A 256 -46.32 27.53 -45.40
CA ILE A 256 -45.23 27.16 -46.32
C ILE A 256 -44.72 28.42 -46.98
N GLY A 257 -43.44 28.72 -46.81
CA GLY A 257 -42.73 29.81 -47.52
C GLY A 257 -42.89 31.22 -46.96
N THR A 258 -43.63 31.43 -45.86
CA THR A 258 -43.78 32.74 -45.20
C THR A 258 -43.35 32.69 -43.74
N THR A 259 -42.68 33.74 -43.25
CA THR A 259 -42.19 33.85 -41.86
C THR A 259 -43.17 34.54 -40.92
N ALA A 260 -44.25 35.13 -41.45
CA ALA A 260 -45.32 35.79 -40.71
C ALA A 260 -46.68 35.24 -41.19
N PRO A 261 -47.55 34.75 -40.29
CA PRO A 261 -48.82 34.15 -40.66
C PRO A 261 -49.78 35.26 -41.09
N THR A 262 -49.93 35.47 -42.39
CA THR A 262 -50.96 36.37 -42.94
C THR A 262 -52.07 35.62 -43.69
N SER A 263 -51.93 34.31 -43.89
CA SER A 263 -52.94 33.49 -44.58
C SER A 263 -52.99 32.07 -44.02
N THR A 264 -54.12 31.76 -43.40
CA THR A 264 -54.47 30.51 -42.72
C THR A 264 -54.65 29.39 -43.75
N TYR A 265 -53.62 28.59 -44.01
CA TYR A 265 -53.80 27.31 -44.73
C TYR A 265 -53.90 26.17 -43.71
N LYS A 266 -55.13 25.76 -43.40
CA LYS A 266 -55.37 24.49 -42.71
C LYS A 266 -55.49 23.40 -43.76
N ALA A 267 -54.52 22.50 -43.86
CA ALA A 267 -54.71 21.24 -44.56
C ALA A 267 -55.59 20.32 -43.69
N GLN A 268 -56.87 20.68 -43.52
CA GLN A 268 -57.84 19.82 -42.83
C GLN A 268 -58.36 18.76 -43.82
N THR A 269 -58.03 17.50 -43.56
CA THR A 269 -58.43 16.35 -44.39
C THR A 269 -59.92 15.99 -44.28
N SER A 270 -60.69 16.68 -43.42
CA SER A 270 -62.15 16.52 -43.38
C SER A 270 -62.89 17.32 -44.47
N GLN A 271 -62.20 18.14 -45.27
CA GLN A 271 -62.81 18.80 -46.43
C GLN A 271 -62.01 18.58 -47.71
N ARG A 272 -62.70 18.22 -48.78
CA ARG A 272 -62.16 17.72 -50.07
C ARG A 272 -61.50 18.80 -50.94
N PHE A 273 -61.30 20.02 -50.43
CA PHE A 273 -60.82 21.16 -51.22
C PHE A 273 -59.77 21.97 -50.46
N ILE A 274 -58.61 22.18 -51.09
CA ILE A 274 -57.61 23.16 -50.65
C ILE A 274 -58.05 24.51 -51.22
N LYS A 275 -58.32 25.50 -50.35
CA LYS A 275 -58.60 26.87 -50.80
C LYS A 275 -57.30 27.51 -51.27
N MET A 276 -57.09 27.61 -52.59
CA MET A 276 -55.98 28.36 -53.18
C MET A 276 -56.48 29.75 -53.59
N GLU A 277 -55.99 30.82 -52.93
CA GLU A 277 -56.30 32.19 -53.33
C GLU A 277 -55.27 32.69 -54.36
N PHE A 278 -55.70 32.93 -55.59
CA PHE A 278 -54.87 33.56 -56.62
C PHE A 278 -55.10 35.07 -56.62
N LYS A 279 -54.06 35.86 -56.32
CA LYS A 279 -54.10 37.32 -56.55
C LYS A 279 -53.82 37.61 -58.02
N TRP A 280 -54.85 37.94 -58.79
CA TRP A 280 -54.69 38.46 -60.14
C TRP A 280 -54.21 39.92 -60.09
N GLN A 281 -53.00 40.19 -60.59
CA GLN A 281 -52.49 41.55 -60.80
C GLN A 281 -52.98 42.05 -62.17
N HIS A 282 -54.18 42.63 -62.25
CA HIS A 282 -54.62 43.31 -63.48
C HIS A 282 -53.99 44.71 -63.55
N ARG A 283 -53.11 44.93 -64.53
CA ARG A 283 -52.73 46.28 -64.99
C ARG A 283 -53.97 46.90 -65.65
N LEU A 284 -54.57 47.92 -65.03
CA LEU A 284 -55.65 48.70 -65.64
C LEU A 284 -55.12 49.45 -66.88
N MET A 285 -55.69 49.18 -68.05
CA MET A 285 -55.65 50.11 -69.19
C MET A 285 -57.01 50.82 -69.25
N TYR A 286 -56.97 52.15 -69.10
CA TYR A 286 -58.12 53.04 -69.05
C TYR A 286 -58.96 53.01 -70.34
N HIS A 287 -60.28 52.94 -70.20
CA HIS A 287 -61.25 53.25 -71.25
C HIS A 287 -61.35 54.78 -71.40
N ILE A 288 -61.11 55.33 -72.60
CA ILE A 288 -61.59 56.66 -73.00
C ILE A 288 -63.00 56.47 -73.57
N SER A 289 -63.99 57.09 -72.92
CA SER A 289 -65.29 57.38 -73.53
C SER A 289 -65.27 58.80 -74.06
N LEU A 290 -65.73 59.00 -75.29
CA LEU A 290 -66.46 60.21 -75.65
C LEU A 290 -67.50 59.87 -76.72
N VAL A 291 -68.72 60.30 -76.37
CA VAL A 291 -70.00 60.44 -77.08
C VAL A 291 -70.00 60.15 -78.57
#